data_AF-A0A3L7SS48-F1
#
_entry.id   AF-A0A3L7SS48-F1
#
_cell.length_a   1.000
_cell.length_b   1.000
_cell.length_c   1.000
_cell.angle_alpha   90.00
_cell.angle_beta   90.00
_cell.angle_gamma   90.00
#
_symmetry.space_group_name_H-M   'P 1'
#
loop_
_entity.id
_entity.type
_entity.pdbx_description
1 polymer ?
#
loop_
_entity_poly.entity_id
_entity_poly.type
_entity_poly.pdbx_seq_one_letter_code
_entity_poly.pdbx_strand_id
1 'polypeptide(L)'
;IVCHTVGFGYQSGFTTFEKTPNLTNVGCESCHGPSSEHVKKPNDETWLKLINPWKASPDENPAAKESRLGKIDQSCQKCHDIDNDVTWTNKGFERKWPKVAHPSPASE
;
A
#
# COMPACT_ATOMS: atom_id res chain seq x y z
N ILE A 1 -3.60 14.09 -9.04
CA ILE A 1 -4.73 13.82 -8.13
C ILE A 1 -4.77 12.34 -7.74
N VAL A 2 -4.84 11.41 -8.71
CA VAL A 2 -4.86 9.95 -8.47
C VAL A 2 -3.81 9.46 -7.48
N CYS A 3 -2.58 9.99 -7.55
CA CYS A 3 -1.49 9.60 -6.64
C CYS A 3 -1.50 10.26 -5.26
N HIS A 4 -2.37 11.24 -5.03
CA HIS A 4 -2.41 12.03 -3.80
C HIS A 4 -3.77 11.94 -3.11
N THR A 5 -4.59 10.95 -3.47
CA THR A 5 -5.88 10.71 -2.85
C THR A 5 -6.18 9.21 -2.84
N VAL A 6 -7.11 8.80 -1.98
CA VAL A 6 -7.57 7.41 -1.88
C VAL A 6 -8.83 7.22 -2.73
N GLY A 7 -8.83 6.21 -3.60
CA GLY A 7 -10.02 5.79 -4.34
C GLY A 7 -10.54 6.77 -5.39
N PHE A 8 -9.70 7.64 -5.95
CA PHE A 8 -10.14 8.57 -7.00
C PHE A 8 -10.88 7.85 -8.14
N GLY A 9 -12.07 8.34 -8.50
CA GLY A 9 -12.92 7.75 -9.55
C GLY A 9 -13.82 6.61 -9.08
N TYR A 10 -13.72 6.16 -7.82
CA TYR A 10 -14.64 5.18 -7.23
C TYR A 10 -15.78 5.88 -6.48
N GLN A 11 -16.95 5.23 -6.43
CA GLN A 11 -18.14 5.77 -5.76
C GLN A 11 -17.91 6.09 -4.27
N SER A 12 -17.10 5.28 -3.59
CA SER A 12 -16.75 5.45 -2.17
C SER A 12 -15.41 6.16 -1.94
N GLY A 13 -14.76 6.66 -3.00
CA GLY A 13 -13.44 7.25 -2.91
C GLY A 13 -13.43 8.78 -2.87
N PHE A 14 -12.24 9.37 -3.01
CA PHE A 14 -12.07 10.82 -2.98
C PHE A 14 -12.86 11.52 -4.09
N THR A 15 -13.53 12.61 -3.72
CA THR A 15 -14.27 13.48 -4.65
C THR A 15 -13.75 14.91 -4.60
N THR A 16 -13.89 15.60 -3.47
CA THR A 16 -13.37 16.95 -3.24
C THR A 16 -12.75 17.05 -1.84
N PHE A 17 -11.96 18.10 -1.61
CA PHE A 17 -11.34 18.35 -0.30
C PHE A 17 -12.40 18.61 0.79
N GLU A 18 -13.52 19.23 0.43
CA GLU A 18 -14.61 19.55 1.36
C GLU A 18 -15.46 18.32 1.69
N LYS A 19 -15.72 17.45 0.69
CA LYS A 19 -16.60 16.28 0.86
C LYS A 19 -15.89 15.08 1.46
N THR A 20 -14.62 14.87 1.08
CA THR A 20 -13.86 13.68 1.46
C THR A 20 -12.46 14.06 1.97
N PRO A 21 -12.34 14.93 2.99
CA PRO A 21 -11.05 15.37 3.51
C PRO A 21 -10.19 14.20 4.01
N ASN A 22 -10.83 13.16 4.55
CA ASN A 22 -10.15 11.97 5.07
C ASN A 22 -9.57 11.05 3.98
N LEU A 23 -9.91 11.27 2.71
CA LEU A 23 -9.39 10.51 1.57
C LEU A 23 -8.31 11.28 0.80
N THR A 24 -7.80 12.35 1.41
CA THR A 24 -6.64 13.09 0.89
C THR A 24 -5.34 12.38 1.26
N ASN A 25 -4.31 12.61 0.44
CA ASN A 25 -2.99 11.99 0.53
C ASN A 25 -3.02 10.47 0.29
N VAL A 26 -1.84 9.86 0.41
CA VAL A 26 -1.65 8.41 0.36
C VAL A 26 -2.06 7.83 1.71
N GLY A 27 -3.01 6.89 1.70
CA GLY A 27 -3.53 6.21 2.89
C GLY A 27 -3.23 4.71 2.88
N CYS A 28 -3.67 4.00 3.92
CA CYS A 28 -3.55 2.54 4.03
C CYS A 28 -4.10 1.85 2.78
N GLU A 29 -5.26 2.31 2.32
CA GLU A 29 -5.99 1.76 1.18
C GLU A 29 -5.25 1.93 -0.15
N SER A 30 -4.28 2.84 -0.25
CA SER A 30 -3.46 3.03 -1.46
C SER A 30 -2.57 1.81 -1.75
N CYS A 31 -2.17 1.06 -0.71
CA CYS A 31 -1.33 -0.14 -0.82
C CYS A 31 -2.07 -1.42 -0.42
N HIS A 32 -3.06 -1.33 0.46
CA HIS A 32 -3.78 -2.48 1.02
C HIS A 32 -5.19 -2.67 0.42
N GLY A 33 -5.66 -1.73 -0.40
CA GLY A 33 -7.01 -1.75 -0.97
C GLY A 33 -8.11 -1.31 0.02
N PRO A 34 -9.39 -1.28 -0.41
CA PRO A 34 -10.48 -0.80 0.42
C PRO A 34 -10.65 -1.63 1.70
N SER A 35 -10.71 -0.94 2.84
CA SER A 35 -10.72 -1.55 4.18
C SER A 35 -12.12 -1.79 4.76
N SER A 36 -13.20 -1.50 4.01
CA SER A 36 -14.57 -1.50 4.55
C SER A 36 -15.02 -2.85 5.11
N GLU A 37 -14.68 -3.95 4.45
CA GLU A 37 -15.02 -5.29 4.92
C GLU A 37 -14.09 -5.77 6.04
N HIS A 38 -12.83 -5.36 6.01
CA HIS A 38 -11.89 -5.58 7.11
C HIS A 38 -12.42 -4.95 8.42
N VAL A 39 -12.93 -3.71 8.38
CA VAL A 39 -13.49 -3.04 9.55
C VAL A 39 -14.78 -3.71 10.05
N LYS A 40 -15.66 -4.15 9.14
CA LYS A 40 -16.92 -4.82 9.52
C LYS A 40 -16.68 -6.19 10.15
N LYS A 41 -15.62 -6.89 9.74
CA LYS A 41 -15.31 -8.27 10.15
C LYS A 41 -13.83 -8.38 10.54
N PRO A 42 -13.42 -7.75 11.64
CA PRO A 42 -12.00 -7.61 12.00
C PRO A 42 -11.30 -8.94 12.30
N ASN A 43 -12.06 -9.99 12.64
CA ASN A 43 -11.55 -11.32 12.98
C ASN A 43 -11.74 -12.34 11.85
N ASP A 44 -12.26 -11.94 10.69
CA ASP A 44 -12.46 -12.84 9.55
C ASP A 44 -11.13 -12.99 8.79
N GLU A 45 -10.60 -14.22 8.79
CA GLU A 45 -9.33 -14.55 8.15
C GLU A 45 -9.28 -14.16 6.67
N THR A 46 -10.42 -14.18 5.98
CA THR A 46 -10.50 -13.82 4.56
C THR A 46 -10.08 -12.37 4.37
N TRP A 47 -10.64 -11.47 5.18
CA TRP A 47 -10.35 -10.04 5.10
C TRP A 47 -8.97 -9.70 5.67
N LEU A 48 -8.51 -10.41 6.70
CA LEU A 48 -7.15 -10.26 7.22
C LEU A 48 -6.08 -10.65 6.18
N LYS A 49 -6.31 -11.71 5.40
CA LYS A 49 -5.41 -12.13 4.32
C LYS A 49 -5.44 -11.13 3.16
N LEU A 50 -6.63 -10.63 2.80
CA LEU A 50 -6.79 -9.70 1.68
C LEU A 50 -6.14 -8.33 1.94
N ILE A 51 -6.30 -7.78 3.16
CA ILE A 51 -5.72 -6.49 3.53
C ILE A 51 -4.21 -6.58 3.75
N ASN A 52 -3.61 -7.77 3.82
CA ASN A 52 -2.16 -7.94 4.00
C ASN A 52 -1.50 -8.70 2.84
N PRO A 53 -1.51 -8.15 1.61
CA PRO A 53 -0.93 -8.80 0.44
C PRO A 53 0.60 -8.88 0.47
N TRP A 54 1.24 -8.14 1.39
CA TRP A 54 2.69 -7.97 1.49
C TRP A 54 3.33 -8.80 2.61
N LYS A 55 2.54 -9.64 3.29
CA LYS A 55 2.97 -10.44 4.43
C LYS A 55 4.17 -11.31 4.08
N ALA A 56 5.25 -11.19 4.86
CA ALA A 56 6.39 -12.09 4.75
C ALA A 56 6.00 -13.49 5.24
N SER A 57 6.46 -14.53 4.52
CA SER A 57 6.39 -15.90 5.03
C SER A 57 7.51 -16.14 6.05
N PRO A 58 7.27 -16.85 7.16
CA PRO A 58 8.34 -17.22 8.10
C PRO A 58 9.47 -18.01 7.44
N ASP A 59 9.14 -18.85 6.45
CA ASP A 59 10.08 -19.72 5.74
C ASP A 59 10.51 -19.13 4.38
N GLU A 60 10.41 -17.82 4.21
CA GLU A 60 10.73 -17.14 2.96
C GLU A 60 12.23 -17.23 2.64
N ASN A 61 12.58 -17.89 1.53
CA ASN A 61 13.94 -17.91 1.02
C ASN A 61 14.33 -16.56 0.36
N PRO A 62 15.63 -16.30 0.09
CA PRO A 62 16.07 -15.03 -0.47
C PRO A 62 15.39 -14.63 -1.78
N ALA A 63 15.15 -15.59 -2.69
CA ALA A 63 14.49 -15.33 -3.97
C ALA A 63 13.01 -14.97 -3.81
N ALA A 64 12.31 -15.63 -2.89
CA ALA A 64 10.92 -15.30 -2.55
C ALA A 64 10.83 -13.90 -1.92
N LYS A 65 11.78 -13.56 -1.03
CA LYS A 65 11.89 -12.22 -0.44
C LYS A 65 12.12 -11.14 -1.49
N GLU A 66 13.04 -11.38 -2.43
CA GLU A 66 13.29 -10.47 -3.54
C GLU A 66 12.04 -10.29 -4.41
N SER A 67 11.35 -11.37 -4.75
CA SER A 67 10.10 -11.33 -5.51
C SER A 67 9.01 -10.52 -4.79
N ARG A 68 8.85 -10.72 -3.48
CA ARG A 68 7.87 -9.99 -2.67
C ARG A 68 8.21 -8.50 -2.59
N LEU A 69 9.47 -8.15 -2.34
CA LEU A 69 9.91 -6.75 -2.33
C LEU A 69 9.73 -6.09 -3.69
N GLY A 70 10.01 -6.80 -4.80
CA GLY A 70 9.76 -6.31 -6.15
C GLY A 70 8.28 -6.02 -6.43
N LYS A 71 7.36 -6.85 -5.93
CA LYS A 71 5.92 -6.58 -6.04
C LYS A 71 5.48 -5.35 -5.23
N ILE A 72 6.11 -5.11 -4.08
CA ILE A 72 5.85 -3.90 -3.29
C ILE A 72 6.36 -2.67 -4.04
N ASP A 73 7.56 -2.73 -4.62
CA ASP A 73 8.13 -1.65 -5.43
C ASP A 73 7.24 -1.32 -6.65
N GLN A 74 6.74 -2.35 -7.36
CA GLN A 74 5.75 -2.14 -8.43
C GLN A 74 4.49 -1.41 -7.94
N SER A 75 4.09 -1.58 -6.68
CA SER A 75 2.99 -0.81 -6.11
C SER A 75 3.36 0.66 -5.90
N CYS A 76 4.59 0.97 -5.46
CA CYS A 76 5.10 2.33 -5.37
C CYS A 76 5.16 3.01 -6.74
N GLN A 77 5.59 2.28 -7.77
CA GLN A 77 5.76 2.78 -9.13
C GLN A 77 4.45 3.08 -9.87
N LYS A 78 3.29 2.72 -9.30
CA LYS A 78 1.99 3.23 -9.80
C LYS A 78 1.89 4.76 -9.75
N CYS A 79 2.73 5.38 -8.93
CA CYS A 79 2.82 6.83 -8.76
C CYS A 79 4.25 7.36 -8.85
N HIS A 80 5.25 6.54 -8.54
CA HIS A 80 6.66 6.89 -8.71
C HIS A 80 7.18 6.36 -10.03
N ASP A 81 6.69 6.94 -11.12
CA ASP A 81 7.11 6.67 -12.49
C ASP A 81 7.96 7.83 -13.04
N ILE A 82 8.35 7.75 -14.32
CA ILE A 82 9.17 8.78 -14.98
C ILE A 82 8.47 10.13 -15.11
N ASP A 83 7.13 10.16 -15.07
CA ASP A 83 6.35 11.38 -15.26
C ASP A 83 6.09 12.09 -13.91
N ASN A 84 6.08 11.34 -12.81
CA ASN A 84 5.70 11.82 -11.48
C ASN A 84 6.86 11.85 -10.47
N ASP A 85 7.89 11.00 -10.63
CA ASP A 85 9.12 11.01 -9.82
C ASP A 85 10.33 10.50 -10.61
N VAL A 86 10.94 11.41 -11.38
CA VAL A 86 12.17 11.15 -12.16
C VAL A 86 13.35 10.63 -11.32
N THR A 87 13.30 10.77 -9.99
CA THR A 87 14.38 10.32 -9.09
C THR A 87 14.18 8.91 -8.56
N TRP A 88 13.07 8.25 -8.89
CA TRP A 88 12.78 6.90 -8.39
C TRP A 88 13.82 5.88 -8.85
N THR A 89 14.37 6.05 -10.06
CA THR A 89 15.44 5.20 -10.60
C THR A 89 16.74 5.25 -9.78
N ASN A 90 16.95 6.31 -9.00
CA ASN A 90 18.07 6.41 -8.06
C ASN A 90 17.70 5.79 -6.70
N LYS A 91 17.59 4.46 -6.68
CA LYS A 91 17.29 3.66 -5.49
C LYS A 91 16.06 4.15 -4.71
N GLY A 92 15.01 4.53 -5.43
CA GLY A 92 13.80 5.14 -4.87
C GLY A 92 13.14 4.25 -3.83
N PHE A 93 12.97 2.96 -4.17
CA PHE A 93 12.38 1.98 -3.27
C PHE A 93 13.17 1.85 -1.97
N GLU A 94 14.50 1.71 -2.03
CA GLU A 94 15.37 1.58 -0.86
C GLU A 94 15.37 2.86 0.00
N ARG A 95 15.23 4.03 -0.62
CA ARG A 95 15.15 5.32 0.09
C ARG A 95 13.81 5.54 0.79
N LYS A 96 12.71 4.99 0.26
CA LYS A 96 11.34 5.33 0.67
C LYS A 96 10.65 4.21 1.43
N TRP A 97 10.88 2.95 1.07
CA TRP A 97 10.27 1.79 1.73
C TRP A 97 10.48 1.77 3.25
N PRO A 98 11.69 2.05 3.80
CA PRO A 98 11.88 2.06 5.25
C PRO A 98 11.05 3.11 6.02
N LYS A 99 10.49 4.11 5.33
CA LYS A 99 9.67 5.17 5.94
C LYS A 99 8.20 4.78 6.08
N VAL A 100 7.76 3.73 5.40
CA VAL A 100 6.37 3.27 5.37
C VAL A 100 6.23 1.83 5.81
N ALA A 101 7.28 1.02 5.67
CA ALA A 101 7.26 -0.39 6.04
C ALA A 101 6.88 -0.58 7.51
N HIS A 102 5.76 -1.25 7.74
CA HIS A 102 5.31 -1.68 9.07
C HIS A 102 5.20 -3.22 9.05
N PRO A 103 6.29 -3.96 9.34
CA PRO A 103 6.20 -5.41 9.46
C PRO A 103 5.22 -5.77 10.58
N SER A 104 4.56 -6.91 10.44
CA SER A 104 3.75 -7.45 11.54
C SER A 104 4.59 -7.45 12.81
N PRO A 105 4.12 -6.86 13.92
CA PRO A 105 4.83 -6.90 15.18
C PRO A 105 5.20 -8.35 15.52
N ALA A 106 6.38 -8.56 16.09
CA ALA A 106 6.63 -9.82 16.77
C ALA A 106 5.52 -10.00 17.80
N SER A 107 4.93 -11.19 17.87
CA SER A 107 3.92 -11.51 18.88
C SER A 107 4.46 -11.10 20.26
N GLU A 108 3.67 -10.34 21.02
CA GLU A 108 3.89 -10.20 22.47
C GLU A 108 3.81 -11.56 23.16
#